data_AF-A0A7S3JPU0-F1
#
_entry.id   AF-A0A7S3JPU0-F1
#
_cell.length_a   1.000
_cell.length_b   1.000
_cell.length_c   1.000
_cell.angle_alpha   90.00
_cell.angle_beta   90.00
_cell.angle_gamma   90.00
#
_symmetry.space_group_name_H-M   'P 1'
#
loop_
_entity.id
_entity.type
_entity.pdbx_description
1 polymer ?
#
loop_
_entity_poly.entity_id
_entity_poly.type
_entity_poly.pdbx_seq_one_letter_code
_entity_poly.pdbx_strand_id
1 'polypeptide(L)'
;KRKNGRRYFMRIKARVFFLLIARVMTSQIAKERISGALWALFSGDALAAPTHWYYDTRQISVDYGEIKDYTKPVLKLPGSIMAKSNTDGAGRGTYNQYMKTVIGDFINIGKKRFWSPHESYHYHCTLEKGENTLEAQLVRVLLGSIIKSSSTNSQTWADQFRQDYIHFMTTPNSHNDAYASTAHRMFFRNLLSGIPEENCPDNDHHNVDTIDGLVLPTVSALTAIYLGQDQAAVRQAAIDIIRVTRNSRALERAAYIWVDVLYSAFFLTTS
;
A
#
# COMPACT_ATOMS: atom_id res chain seq x y z
N LYS A 1 -39.19 3.68 -50.57
CA LYS A 1 -38.31 4.40 -49.60
C LYS A 1 -38.60 4.12 -48.11
N ARG A 2 -39.83 3.82 -47.64
CA ARG A 2 -40.14 3.59 -46.20
C ARG A 2 -39.63 2.27 -45.57
N LYS A 3 -39.44 1.17 -46.34
CA LYS A 3 -38.97 -0.13 -45.80
C LYS A 3 -37.49 -0.14 -45.36
N ASN A 4 -36.63 0.69 -45.96
CA ASN A 4 -35.19 0.72 -45.62
C ASN A 4 -34.91 1.48 -44.31
N GLY A 5 -35.71 2.51 -43.98
CA GLY A 5 -35.56 3.27 -42.74
C GLY A 5 -35.84 2.46 -41.47
N ARG A 6 -36.84 1.57 -41.50
CA ARG A 6 -37.18 0.69 -40.36
C ARG A 6 -36.06 -0.32 -40.06
N ARG A 7 -35.46 -0.94 -41.09
CA ARG A 7 -34.32 -1.86 -40.92
C ARG A 7 -33.07 -1.15 -40.39
N TYR A 8 -32.82 0.09 -40.84
CA TYR A 8 -31.69 0.89 -40.37
C TYR A 8 -31.85 1.30 -38.90
N PHE A 9 -33.03 1.76 -38.51
CA PHE A 9 -33.34 2.15 -37.13
C PHE A 9 -33.28 0.96 -36.15
N MET A 10 -33.72 -0.23 -36.58
CA MET A 10 -33.66 -1.45 -35.78
C MET A 10 -32.22 -1.93 -35.57
N ARG A 11 -31.35 -1.80 -36.59
CA ARG A 11 -29.91 -2.09 -36.49
C ARG A 11 -29.17 -1.14 -35.56
N ILE A 12 -29.51 0.16 -35.57
CA ILE A 12 -28.93 1.14 -34.63
C ILE A 12 -29.33 0.81 -33.19
N LYS A 13 -30.62 0.53 -32.93
CA LYS A 13 -31.10 0.15 -31.59
C LYS A 13 -30.44 -1.13 -31.08
N ALA A 14 -30.28 -2.14 -31.94
CA ALA A 14 -29.59 -3.38 -31.57
C ALA A 14 -28.11 -3.14 -31.25
N ARG A 15 -27.41 -2.31 -32.04
CA ARG A 15 -25.99 -1.98 -31.79
C ARG A 15 -25.79 -1.18 -30.51
N VAL A 16 -26.66 -0.19 -30.25
CA VAL A 16 -26.63 0.59 -29.01
C VAL A 16 -26.94 -0.29 -27.80
N PHE A 17 -27.93 -1.18 -27.90
CA PHE A 17 -28.26 -2.14 -26.84
C PHE A 17 -27.11 -3.12 -26.57
N PHE A 18 -26.46 -3.64 -27.61
CA PHE A 18 -25.31 -4.53 -27.48
C PHE A 18 -24.10 -3.81 -26.86
N LEU A 19 -23.83 -2.56 -27.24
CA LEU A 19 -22.80 -1.73 -26.62
C LEU A 19 -23.12 -1.43 -25.15
N LEU A 20 -24.39 -1.24 -24.80
CA LEU A 20 -24.81 -1.02 -23.42
C LEU A 20 -24.61 -2.29 -22.58
N ILE A 21 -25.03 -3.45 -23.08
CA ILE A 21 -24.81 -4.75 -22.42
C ILE A 21 -23.32 -5.03 -22.28
N ALA A 22 -22.53 -4.85 -23.34
CA ALA A 22 -21.08 -5.03 -23.29
C ALA A 22 -20.47 -4.12 -22.23
N ARG A 23 -20.84 -2.84 -22.17
CA ARG A 23 -20.36 -1.91 -21.15
C ARG A 23 -20.76 -2.31 -19.73
N VAL A 24 -21.99 -2.79 -19.53
CA VAL A 24 -22.48 -3.28 -18.23
C VAL A 24 -21.73 -4.55 -17.80
N MET A 25 -21.50 -5.49 -18.72
CA MET A 25 -20.74 -6.71 -18.43
C MET A 25 -19.26 -6.42 -18.17
N THR A 26 -18.63 -5.53 -18.94
CA THR A 26 -17.27 -5.04 -18.67
C THR A 26 -17.17 -4.37 -17.30
N SER A 27 -18.19 -3.59 -16.90
CA SER A 27 -18.26 -2.96 -15.57
C SER A 27 -18.35 -3.99 -14.43
N GLN A 28 -19.11 -5.08 -14.62
CA GLN A 28 -19.23 -6.14 -13.63
C GLN A 28 -17.92 -6.94 -13.47
N ILE A 29 -17.30 -7.35 -14.58
CA ILE A 29 -16.00 -8.05 -14.57
C ILE A 29 -14.91 -7.17 -13.95
N ALA A 30 -14.89 -5.87 -14.29
CA ALA A 30 -14.01 -4.88 -13.69
C ALA A 30 -14.14 -4.85 -12.16
N LYS A 31 -15.38 -4.74 -11.67
CA LYS A 31 -15.68 -4.73 -10.24
C LYS A 31 -15.20 -6.00 -9.54
N GLU A 32 -15.44 -7.17 -10.14
CA GLU A 32 -15.00 -8.47 -9.59
C GLU A 32 -13.48 -8.59 -9.55
N ARG A 33 -12.77 -8.17 -10.61
CA ARG A 33 -11.30 -8.18 -10.68
C ARG A 33 -10.68 -7.29 -9.60
N ILE A 34 -11.18 -6.07 -9.44
CA ILE A 34 -10.66 -5.15 -8.41
C ILE A 34 -11.01 -5.64 -7.02
N SER A 35 -12.23 -6.14 -6.81
CA SER A 35 -12.63 -6.69 -5.51
C SER A 35 -11.73 -7.89 -5.15
N GLY A 36 -11.50 -8.80 -6.09
CA GLY A 36 -10.59 -9.93 -5.91
C GLY A 36 -9.14 -9.49 -5.64
N ALA A 37 -8.64 -8.49 -6.36
CA ALA A 37 -7.30 -7.94 -6.13
C ALA A 37 -7.14 -7.32 -4.73
N LEU A 38 -8.13 -6.56 -4.27
CA LEU A 38 -8.11 -5.96 -2.93
C LEU A 38 -8.21 -7.02 -1.83
N TRP A 39 -9.12 -8.01 -1.97
CA TRP A 39 -9.19 -9.13 -1.04
C TRP A 39 -7.88 -9.92 -0.99
N ALA A 40 -7.28 -10.21 -2.15
CA ALA A 40 -6.01 -10.91 -2.23
C ALA A 40 -4.86 -10.10 -1.61
N LEU A 41 -4.84 -8.78 -1.76
CA LEU A 41 -3.86 -7.90 -1.12
C LEU A 41 -3.96 -8.00 0.41
N PHE A 42 -5.16 -7.81 0.96
CA PHE A 42 -5.34 -7.83 2.42
C PHE A 42 -5.13 -9.23 3.01
N SER A 43 -5.69 -10.27 2.40
CA SER A 43 -5.50 -11.65 2.85
C SER A 43 -4.06 -12.11 2.69
N GLY A 44 -3.41 -11.76 1.58
CA GLY A 44 -2.01 -12.12 1.30
C GLY A 44 -1.04 -11.46 2.28
N ASP A 45 -1.23 -10.16 2.56
CA ASP A 45 -0.43 -9.44 3.55
C ASP A 45 -0.57 -10.08 4.96
N ALA A 46 -1.80 -10.31 5.42
CA ALA A 46 -2.04 -10.92 6.74
C ALA A 46 -1.51 -12.36 6.83
N LEU A 47 -1.56 -13.13 5.73
CA LEU A 47 -1.02 -14.49 5.67
C LEU A 47 0.52 -14.50 5.68
N ALA A 48 1.15 -13.52 5.01
CA ALA A 48 2.61 -13.45 4.90
C ALA A 48 3.29 -12.82 6.13
N ALA A 49 2.61 -11.93 6.85
CA ALA A 49 3.16 -11.18 7.99
C ALA A 49 3.95 -12.03 9.02
N PRO A 50 3.52 -13.26 9.40
CA PRO A 50 4.26 -14.10 10.36
C PRO A 50 5.62 -14.58 9.85
N THR A 51 5.82 -14.62 8.53
CA THR A 51 7.04 -15.15 7.88
C THR A 51 7.98 -14.04 7.39
N HIS A 52 7.58 -12.79 7.53
CA HIS A 52 8.39 -11.66 7.09
C HIS A 52 9.69 -11.55 7.91
N TRP A 53 10.78 -11.14 7.26
CA TRP A 53 12.12 -10.97 7.85
C TRP A 53 12.85 -12.24 8.30
N TYR A 54 12.36 -13.42 7.94
CA TYR A 54 13.12 -14.66 8.08
C TYR A 54 14.23 -14.72 7.02
N TYR A 55 15.48 -14.70 7.45
CA TYR A 55 16.65 -14.88 6.57
C TYR A 55 16.96 -16.35 6.27
N ASP A 56 16.45 -17.27 7.10
CA ASP A 56 16.52 -18.72 6.91
C ASP A 56 15.10 -19.29 6.87
N THR A 57 14.68 -19.79 5.70
CA THR A 57 13.33 -20.33 5.51
C THR A 57 13.08 -21.60 6.33
N ARG A 58 14.13 -22.30 6.77
CA ARG A 58 13.98 -23.46 7.67
C ARG A 58 13.46 -23.05 9.05
N GLN A 59 13.83 -21.86 9.51
CA GLN A 59 13.37 -21.34 10.80
C GLN A 59 11.85 -21.10 10.81
N ILE A 60 11.23 -20.79 9.65
CA ILE A 60 9.77 -20.70 9.52
C ILE A 60 9.10 -22.02 9.92
N SER A 61 9.63 -23.15 9.44
CA SER A 61 9.09 -24.47 9.79
C SER A 61 9.31 -24.83 11.25
N VAL A 62 10.36 -24.30 11.89
CA VAL A 62 10.61 -24.51 13.32
C VAL A 62 9.60 -23.72 14.16
N ASP A 63 9.35 -22.46 13.80
CA ASP A 63 8.51 -21.56 14.57
C ASP A 63 7.01 -21.80 14.35
N TYR A 64 6.61 -22.26 13.15
CA TYR A 64 5.19 -22.40 12.78
C TYR A 64 4.79 -23.78 12.27
N GLY A 65 5.73 -24.64 11.90
CA GLY A 65 5.40 -25.85 11.13
C GLY A 65 4.80 -25.50 9.77
N GLU A 66 3.67 -26.14 9.44
CA GLU A 66 2.90 -25.84 8.22
C GLU A 66 1.82 -24.78 8.50
N ILE A 67 1.91 -23.63 7.83
CA ILE A 67 0.93 -22.54 7.96
C ILE A 67 -0.28 -22.86 7.05
N LYS A 68 -1.44 -23.15 7.66
CA LYS A 68 -2.69 -23.50 6.95
C LYS A 68 -3.77 -22.42 7.02
N ASP A 69 -3.57 -21.42 7.87
CA ASP A 69 -4.53 -20.36 8.15
C ASP A 69 -3.74 -19.14 8.65
N TYR A 70 -4.41 -18.00 8.82
CA TYR A 70 -3.81 -16.84 9.46
C TYR A 70 -3.14 -17.26 10.77
N THR A 71 -1.96 -16.73 11.01
CA THR A 71 -1.12 -17.11 12.14
C THR A 71 -0.62 -15.85 12.81
N LYS A 72 -0.48 -15.87 14.14
CA LYS A 72 0.09 -14.73 14.86
C LYS A 72 1.61 -14.77 14.70
N PRO A 73 2.28 -13.65 14.35
CA PRO A 73 3.74 -13.61 14.35
C PRO A 73 4.33 -14.00 15.71
N VAL A 74 5.40 -14.78 15.72
CA VAL A 74 6.13 -15.09 16.97
C VAL A 74 6.60 -13.80 17.65
N LEU A 75 6.65 -13.80 18.98
CA LEU A 75 7.13 -12.63 19.71
C LEU A 75 8.62 -12.35 19.43
N LYS A 76 9.42 -13.41 19.32
CA LYS A 76 10.88 -13.36 19.14
C LYS A 76 11.25 -14.04 17.83
N LEU A 77 12.11 -13.39 17.05
CA LEU A 77 12.69 -13.90 15.82
C LEU A 77 14.22 -13.95 15.97
N PRO A 78 14.81 -15.13 16.19
CA PRO A 78 16.26 -15.28 16.19
C PRO A 78 16.87 -14.69 14.91
N GLY A 79 17.89 -13.84 15.06
CA GLY A 79 18.54 -13.16 13.94
C GLY A 79 17.83 -11.89 13.44
N SER A 80 16.73 -11.47 14.08
CA SER A 80 16.10 -10.17 13.80
C SER A 80 17.12 -9.04 13.90
N ILE A 81 17.14 -8.17 12.89
CA ILE A 81 17.99 -6.97 12.86
C ILE A 81 17.19 -5.68 13.08
N MET A 82 15.93 -5.76 13.51
CA MET A 82 15.07 -4.60 13.72
C MET A 82 15.73 -3.62 14.70
N ALA A 83 16.24 -4.12 15.83
CA ALA A 83 16.89 -3.32 16.86
C ALA A 83 18.19 -2.62 16.40
N LYS A 84 18.78 -3.05 15.28
CA LYS A 84 19.95 -2.37 14.68
C LYS A 84 19.55 -1.19 13.81
N SER A 85 18.27 -1.01 13.50
CA SER A 85 17.76 0.01 12.59
C SER A 85 17.57 1.34 13.33
N ASN A 86 17.79 2.45 12.64
CA ASN A 86 17.66 3.78 13.22
C ASN A 86 16.18 4.11 13.53
N THR A 87 15.80 4.24 14.80
CA THR A 87 14.43 4.58 15.22
C THR A 87 13.98 5.99 14.79
N ASP A 88 14.89 6.80 14.26
CA ASP A 88 14.66 8.18 13.82
C ASP A 88 14.91 8.39 12.32
N GLY A 89 15.16 7.32 11.52
CA GLY A 89 15.37 7.48 10.08
C GLY A 89 16.00 6.27 9.39
N ALA A 90 16.88 6.56 8.43
CA ALA A 90 17.54 5.57 7.59
C ALA A 90 18.69 4.81 8.27
N GLY A 91 19.00 3.64 7.73
CA GLY A 91 20.20 2.88 8.06
C GLY A 91 20.23 2.35 9.49
N ARG A 92 21.46 2.13 9.97
CA ARG A 92 21.73 1.64 11.33
C ARG A 92 21.68 2.79 12.33
N GLY A 93 21.25 2.50 13.55
CA GLY A 93 21.23 3.49 14.63
C GLY A 93 21.46 2.85 16.00
N THR A 94 21.54 3.71 17.01
CA THR A 94 21.72 3.29 18.41
C THR A 94 20.39 3.37 19.15
N TYR A 95 20.07 2.30 19.87
CA TYR A 95 18.89 2.29 20.73
C TYR A 95 19.16 3.03 22.04
N ASN A 96 18.28 3.97 22.40
CA ASN A 96 18.23 4.57 23.73
C ASN A 96 16.77 4.68 24.16
N GLN A 97 16.41 3.99 25.24
CA GLN A 97 15.03 3.95 25.76
C GLN A 97 14.52 5.29 26.29
N TYR A 98 15.41 6.21 26.66
CA TYR A 98 15.05 7.50 27.28
C TYR A 98 15.02 8.66 26.28
N MET A 99 15.63 8.52 25.10
CA MET A 99 15.56 9.54 24.06
C MET A 99 14.21 9.47 23.34
N LYS A 100 13.64 10.62 23.01
CA LYS A 100 12.49 10.69 22.09
C LYS A 100 12.96 10.41 20.66
N THR A 101 12.20 9.64 19.90
CA THR A 101 12.47 9.27 18.51
C THR A 101 11.19 9.21 17.69
N VAL A 102 11.30 9.29 16.36
CA VAL A 102 10.15 9.08 15.46
C VAL A 102 9.36 7.82 15.84
N ILE A 103 10.03 6.66 15.94
CA ILE A 103 9.41 5.42 16.42
C ILE A 103 9.14 5.51 17.92
N GLY A 104 7.89 5.26 18.31
CA GLY A 104 7.42 5.16 19.69
C GLY A 104 6.93 6.45 20.31
N ASP A 105 7.47 7.61 19.92
CA ASP A 105 7.02 8.90 20.43
C ASP A 105 6.11 9.64 19.44
N PHE A 106 6.34 9.51 18.12
CA PHE A 106 5.57 10.23 17.11
C PHE A 106 4.73 9.32 16.20
N ILE A 107 5.30 8.19 15.77
CA ILE A 107 4.60 7.11 15.06
C ILE A 107 4.82 5.78 15.79
N ASN A 108 4.04 4.75 15.48
CA ASN A 108 4.08 3.47 16.21
C ASN A 108 4.06 3.71 17.74
N ILE A 109 3.20 4.63 18.18
CA ILE A 109 3.24 5.23 19.52
C ILE A 109 3.22 4.14 20.61
N GLY A 110 4.17 4.22 21.56
CA GLY A 110 4.33 3.26 22.65
C GLY A 110 5.07 1.95 22.29
N LYS A 111 5.53 1.78 21.04
CA LYS A 111 6.12 0.51 20.57
C LYS A 111 7.66 0.49 20.49
N LYS A 112 8.34 1.57 20.87
CA LYS A 112 9.82 1.64 20.88
C LYS A 112 10.49 0.51 21.66
N ARG A 113 9.86 -0.01 22.73
CA ARG A 113 10.39 -1.15 23.49
C ARG A 113 10.67 -2.40 22.64
N PHE A 114 9.93 -2.60 21.54
CA PHE A 114 10.14 -3.73 20.64
C PHE A 114 11.38 -3.57 19.76
N TRP A 115 11.96 -2.36 19.69
CA TRP A 115 13.19 -2.06 18.97
C TRP A 115 14.44 -2.18 19.86
N SER A 116 14.29 -2.70 21.08
CA SER A 116 15.41 -2.88 22.01
C SER A 116 16.38 -3.97 21.53
N PRO A 117 17.71 -3.74 21.57
CA PRO A 117 18.71 -4.74 21.17
C PRO A 117 18.87 -5.87 22.18
N HIS A 118 18.31 -5.72 23.39
CA HIS A 118 18.30 -6.77 24.41
C HIS A 118 17.37 -7.92 24.05
N GLU A 119 16.46 -7.68 23.10
CA GLU A 119 15.36 -8.57 22.79
C GLU A 119 15.28 -8.74 21.27
N SER A 120 15.43 -9.96 20.77
CA SER A 120 15.31 -10.25 19.34
C SER A 120 13.84 -10.32 18.92
N TYR A 121 13.10 -9.21 19.03
CA TYR A 121 11.69 -9.17 18.65
C TYR A 121 11.50 -9.37 17.14
N HIS A 122 10.42 -10.07 16.78
CA HIS A 122 9.93 -10.11 15.41
C HIS A 122 9.43 -8.71 14.99
N TYR A 123 9.57 -8.36 13.71
CA TYR A 123 9.20 -7.03 13.20
C TYR A 123 7.72 -6.70 13.46
N HIS A 124 6.87 -7.69 13.23
CA HIS A 124 5.43 -7.62 13.43
C HIS A 124 4.96 -8.25 14.74
N CYS A 125 5.80 -8.31 15.78
CA CYS A 125 5.52 -9.08 17.02
C CYS A 125 4.27 -8.64 17.80
N THR A 126 3.72 -7.47 17.49
CA THR A 126 2.50 -6.94 18.12
C THR A 126 1.24 -7.31 17.36
N LEU A 127 1.31 -7.67 16.08
CA LEU A 127 0.13 -8.00 15.29
C LEU A 127 -0.58 -9.24 15.85
N GLU A 128 -1.90 -9.24 15.75
CA GLU A 128 -2.70 -10.44 16.01
C GLU A 128 -2.84 -11.32 14.77
N LYS A 129 -3.29 -12.56 14.97
CA LYS A 129 -3.60 -13.49 13.87
C LYS A 129 -4.59 -12.82 12.91
N GLY A 130 -4.20 -12.69 11.64
CA GLY A 130 -5.03 -12.13 10.57
C GLY A 130 -5.02 -10.59 10.51
N GLU A 131 -4.24 -9.93 11.36
CA GLU A 131 -4.08 -8.47 11.29
C GLU A 131 -3.10 -8.09 10.16
N ASN A 132 -3.42 -7.04 9.42
CA ASN A 132 -2.58 -6.53 8.35
C ASN A 132 -1.34 -5.79 8.88
N THR A 133 -0.24 -5.87 8.15
CA THR A 133 0.94 -5.03 8.36
C THR A 133 0.61 -3.56 8.09
N LEU A 134 1.48 -2.66 8.57
CA LEU A 134 1.30 -1.22 8.37
C LEU A 134 1.06 -0.83 6.90
N GLU A 135 1.80 -1.40 5.93
CA GLU A 135 1.67 -1.03 4.52
C GLU A 135 0.27 -1.35 3.97
N ALA A 136 -0.30 -2.50 4.32
CA ALA A 136 -1.67 -2.83 3.96
C ALA A 136 -2.70 -1.99 4.74
N GLN A 137 -2.44 -1.63 6.00
CA GLN A 137 -3.31 -0.69 6.70
C GLN A 137 -3.34 0.69 6.02
N LEU A 138 -2.21 1.15 5.49
CA LEU A 138 -2.14 2.39 4.69
C LEU A 138 -2.94 2.31 3.38
N VAL A 139 -3.14 1.12 2.80
CA VAL A 139 -4.07 0.94 1.67
C VAL A 139 -5.50 1.31 2.07
N ARG A 140 -5.95 0.95 3.27
CA ARG A 140 -7.29 1.33 3.76
C ARG A 140 -7.42 2.84 3.92
N VAL A 141 -6.36 3.49 4.43
CA VAL A 141 -6.29 4.95 4.53
C VAL A 141 -6.39 5.58 3.15
N LEU A 142 -5.60 5.12 2.18
CA LEU A 142 -5.63 5.58 0.79
C LEU A 142 -7.02 5.45 0.15
N LEU A 143 -7.67 4.30 0.29
CA LEU A 143 -9.03 4.10 -0.24
C LEU A 143 -10.02 5.08 0.38
N GLY A 144 -9.94 5.32 1.69
CA GLY A 144 -10.73 6.34 2.37
C GLY A 144 -10.48 7.75 1.83
N SER A 145 -9.21 8.10 1.62
CA SER A 145 -8.79 9.40 1.06
C SER A 145 -9.29 9.61 -0.37
N ILE A 146 -9.28 8.57 -1.21
CA ILE A 146 -9.84 8.62 -2.56
C ILE A 146 -11.35 8.88 -2.50
N ILE A 147 -12.09 8.16 -1.65
CA ILE A 147 -13.53 8.36 -1.49
C ILE A 147 -13.84 9.80 -1.03
N LYS A 148 -13.09 10.29 -0.03
CA LYS A 148 -13.26 11.64 0.53
C LYS A 148 -12.98 12.73 -0.51
N SER A 149 -11.83 12.67 -1.18
CA SER A 149 -11.46 13.65 -2.22
C SER A 149 -12.45 13.67 -3.39
N SER A 150 -12.96 12.52 -3.83
CA SER A 150 -14.01 12.44 -4.87
C SER A 150 -15.35 13.04 -4.46
N SER A 151 -15.65 13.14 -3.15
CA SER A 151 -16.89 13.74 -2.67
C SER A 151 -16.82 15.26 -2.53
N THR A 152 -15.64 15.81 -2.25
CA THR A 152 -15.45 17.26 -2.05
C THR A 152 -14.94 17.99 -3.28
N ASN A 153 -14.35 17.29 -4.25
CA ASN A 153 -13.67 17.86 -5.44
C ASN A 153 -12.63 18.95 -5.14
N SER A 154 -12.15 19.02 -3.90
CA SER A 154 -11.32 20.14 -3.41
C SER A 154 -9.82 19.82 -3.37
N GLN A 155 -9.44 18.54 -3.44
CA GLN A 155 -8.07 18.07 -3.29
C GLN A 155 -7.79 16.89 -4.23
N THR A 156 -6.53 16.72 -4.62
CA THR A 156 -6.10 15.51 -5.32
C THR A 156 -6.12 14.30 -4.38
N TRP A 157 -6.08 13.08 -4.92
CA TRP A 157 -5.95 11.87 -4.11
C TRP A 157 -4.69 11.87 -3.25
N ALA A 158 -3.57 12.37 -3.80
CA ALA A 158 -2.31 12.46 -3.09
C ALA A 158 -2.36 13.47 -1.95
N ASP A 159 -3.02 14.62 -2.14
CA ASP A 159 -3.15 15.63 -1.09
C ASP A 159 -4.03 15.16 0.06
N GLN A 160 -5.18 14.56 -0.26
CA GLN A 160 -6.05 14.01 0.76
C GLN A 160 -5.38 12.83 1.48
N PHE A 161 -4.68 11.96 0.75
CA PHE A 161 -3.95 10.84 1.33
C PHE A 161 -2.81 11.29 2.23
N ARG A 162 -2.06 12.33 1.87
CA ARG A 162 -0.97 12.87 2.72
C ARG A 162 -1.50 13.31 4.08
N GLN A 163 -2.61 14.05 4.10
CA GLN A 163 -3.25 14.50 5.33
C GLN A 163 -3.73 13.32 6.18
N ASP A 164 -4.44 12.38 5.56
CA ASP A 164 -4.97 11.22 6.27
C ASP A 164 -3.87 10.25 6.73
N TYR A 165 -2.77 10.12 5.97
CA TYR A 165 -1.56 9.37 6.31
C TYR A 165 -0.87 9.96 7.53
N ILE A 166 -0.64 11.28 7.56
CA ILE A 166 -0.03 11.96 8.71
C ILE A 166 -0.92 11.76 9.94
N HIS A 167 -2.23 12.00 9.80
CA HIS A 167 -3.17 11.82 10.89
C HIS A 167 -3.16 10.37 11.42
N PHE A 168 -3.24 9.39 10.52
CA PHE A 168 -3.24 7.98 10.88
C PHE A 168 -1.97 7.57 11.62
N MET A 169 -0.80 7.92 11.09
CA MET A 169 0.50 7.53 11.65
C MET A 169 0.79 8.18 13.01
N THR A 170 0.24 9.37 13.26
CA THR A 170 0.45 10.14 14.50
C THR A 170 -0.66 9.97 15.53
N THR A 171 -1.70 9.19 15.21
CA THR A 171 -2.80 8.90 16.14
C THR A 171 -2.46 7.67 17.00
N PRO A 172 -2.47 7.77 18.34
CA PRO A 172 -2.27 6.61 19.20
C PRO A 172 -3.26 5.49 18.92
N ASN A 173 -2.79 4.25 18.91
CA ASN A 173 -3.60 3.04 18.69
C ASN A 173 -4.34 2.99 17.33
N SER A 174 -3.91 3.76 16.32
CA SER A 174 -4.48 3.70 14.97
C SER A 174 -4.15 2.39 14.24
N HIS A 175 -3.05 1.74 14.61
CA HIS A 175 -2.62 0.43 14.12
C HIS A 175 -1.83 -0.31 15.20
N ASN A 176 -1.73 -1.64 15.10
CA ASN A 176 -0.99 -2.44 16.08
C ASN A 176 0.45 -2.77 15.66
N ASP A 177 0.85 -2.61 14.40
CA ASP A 177 2.19 -2.99 13.93
C ASP A 177 3.34 -2.29 14.69
N ALA A 178 4.36 -3.05 15.10
CA ALA A 178 5.55 -2.56 15.80
C ALA A 178 6.60 -2.02 14.84
N TYR A 179 6.52 -2.41 13.58
CA TYR A 179 7.47 -2.00 12.55
C TYR A 179 6.91 -0.87 11.67
N ALA A 180 7.80 0.00 11.23
CA ALA A 180 7.56 0.92 10.12
C ALA A 180 8.81 0.97 9.24
N SER A 181 8.59 0.93 7.92
CA SER A 181 9.65 0.94 6.91
C SER A 181 10.49 2.22 7.00
N THR A 182 11.67 2.20 6.38
CA THR A 182 12.59 3.35 6.39
C THR A 182 11.94 4.61 5.81
N ALA A 183 11.14 4.47 4.75
CA ALA A 183 10.44 5.59 4.12
C ALA A 183 9.60 6.39 5.12
N HIS A 184 8.80 5.71 5.94
CA HIS A 184 7.97 6.35 6.95
C HIS A 184 8.80 7.05 8.03
N ARG A 185 9.86 6.39 8.52
CA ARG A 185 10.74 6.98 9.54
C ARG A 185 11.41 8.26 9.03
N MET A 186 11.90 8.25 7.80
CA MET A 186 12.51 9.42 7.17
C MET A 186 11.50 10.55 6.94
N PHE A 187 10.31 10.22 6.44
CA PHE A 187 9.23 11.20 6.25
C PHE A 187 8.94 11.94 7.56
N PHE A 188 8.74 11.21 8.65
CA PHE A 188 8.35 11.82 9.93
C PHE A 188 9.50 12.51 10.65
N ARG A 189 10.75 12.08 10.44
CA ARG A 189 11.93 12.85 10.87
C ARG A 189 11.93 14.24 10.23
N ASN A 190 11.69 14.29 8.92
CA ASN A 190 11.67 15.54 8.16
C ASN A 190 10.51 16.43 8.63
N LEU A 191 9.32 15.86 8.84
CA LEU A 191 8.16 16.59 9.35
C LEU A 191 8.44 17.19 10.74
N LEU A 192 9.03 16.42 11.65
CA LEU A 192 9.42 16.89 12.99
C LEU A 192 10.50 17.97 12.95
N SER A 193 11.29 18.01 11.87
CA SER A 193 12.31 19.05 11.65
C SER A 193 11.74 20.33 11.04
N GLY A 194 10.41 20.43 10.87
CA GLY A 194 9.73 21.60 10.33
C GLY A 194 9.73 21.69 8.80
N ILE A 195 10.11 20.62 8.10
CA ILE A 195 9.99 20.55 6.64
C ILE A 195 8.50 20.45 6.28
N PRO A 196 8.00 21.22 5.30
CA PRO A 196 6.62 21.09 4.81
C PRO A 196 6.31 19.64 4.39
N GLU A 197 5.09 19.18 4.66
CA GLU A 197 4.69 17.78 4.49
C GLU A 197 4.89 17.24 3.07
N GLU A 198 4.71 18.09 2.06
CA GLU A 198 4.92 17.78 0.65
C GLU A 198 6.39 17.54 0.28
N ASN A 199 7.32 18.02 1.11
CA ASN A 199 8.77 17.90 0.92
C ASN A 199 9.41 16.91 1.91
N CYS A 200 8.62 16.29 2.79
CA CYS A 200 9.08 15.30 3.75
C CYS A 200 9.56 13.96 3.15
N PRO A 201 8.97 13.44 2.04
CA PRO A 201 9.44 12.22 1.38
C PRO A 201 10.91 12.32 1.00
N ASP A 202 11.69 11.30 1.36
CA ASP A 202 13.15 11.28 1.19
C ASP A 202 13.61 9.93 0.64
N ASN A 203 14.91 9.78 0.36
CA ASN A 203 15.50 8.56 -0.17
C ASN A 203 16.96 8.41 0.25
N ASP A 204 17.27 7.31 0.93
CA ASP A 204 18.63 6.95 1.34
C ASP A 204 19.39 6.13 0.28
N HIS A 205 18.80 5.96 -0.90
CA HIS A 205 19.27 5.17 -2.03
C HIS A 205 19.56 3.70 -1.70
N HIS A 206 18.92 3.18 -0.64
CA HIS A 206 19.15 1.83 -0.16
C HIS A 206 17.88 1.16 0.36
N ASN A 207 17.22 1.76 1.35
CA ASN A 207 16.08 1.16 2.05
C ASN A 207 14.73 1.79 1.66
N VAL A 208 14.73 2.81 0.80
CA VAL A 208 13.51 3.41 0.23
C VAL A 208 13.19 2.87 -1.17
N ASP A 209 14.21 2.45 -1.92
CA ASP A 209 14.08 1.87 -3.27
C ASP A 209 13.67 0.39 -3.20
N THR A 210 12.58 0.09 -2.51
CA THR A 210 12.16 -1.28 -2.13
C THR A 210 10.77 -1.64 -2.67
N ILE A 211 10.51 -2.94 -2.85
CA ILE A 211 9.31 -3.45 -3.54
C ILE A 211 8.00 -3.19 -2.78
N ASP A 212 8.03 -3.07 -1.46
CA ASP A 212 6.89 -2.68 -0.63
C ASP A 212 6.33 -1.30 -1.03
N GLY A 213 7.18 -0.43 -1.59
CA GLY A 213 6.75 0.85 -2.14
C GLY A 213 5.75 0.74 -3.30
N LEU A 214 5.56 -0.45 -3.89
CA LEU A 214 4.56 -0.70 -4.93
C LEU A 214 3.15 -1.00 -4.38
N VAL A 215 2.98 -1.24 -3.07
CA VAL A 215 1.69 -1.63 -2.49
C VAL A 215 0.63 -0.54 -2.68
N LEU A 216 0.92 0.69 -2.24
CA LEU A 216 0.02 1.84 -2.39
C LEU A 216 -0.26 2.23 -3.86
N PRO A 217 0.75 2.41 -4.73
CA PRO A 217 0.50 2.77 -6.13
C PRO A 217 -0.24 1.69 -6.93
N THR A 218 -0.16 0.40 -6.53
CA THR A 218 -1.00 -0.65 -7.11
C THR A 218 -2.48 -0.32 -6.96
N VAL A 219 -2.88 0.16 -5.79
CA VAL A 219 -4.29 0.42 -5.45
C VAL A 219 -4.79 1.68 -6.14
N SER A 220 -3.98 2.75 -6.20
CA SER A 220 -4.38 3.95 -6.94
C SER A 220 -4.45 3.68 -8.45
N ALA A 221 -3.55 2.86 -9.00
CA ALA A 221 -3.60 2.41 -10.38
C ALA A 221 -4.87 1.61 -10.67
N LEU A 222 -5.17 0.58 -9.89
CA LEU A 222 -6.40 -0.22 -10.02
C LEU A 222 -7.65 0.64 -9.92
N THR A 223 -7.64 1.65 -9.05
CA THR A 223 -8.75 2.60 -8.91
C THR A 223 -8.89 3.50 -10.13
N ALA A 224 -7.79 4.05 -10.66
CA ALA A 224 -7.83 4.84 -11.90
C ALA A 224 -8.30 4.00 -13.11
N ILE A 225 -7.85 2.73 -13.20
CA ILE A 225 -8.32 1.77 -14.20
C ILE A 225 -9.84 1.56 -14.08
N TYR A 226 -10.35 1.35 -12.87
CA TYR A 226 -11.78 1.18 -12.61
C TYR A 226 -12.61 2.37 -13.09
N LEU A 227 -12.09 3.58 -12.88
CA LEU A 227 -12.72 4.84 -13.28
C LEU A 227 -12.60 5.12 -14.80
N GLY A 228 -12.04 4.17 -15.57
CA GLY A 228 -11.91 4.27 -17.02
C GLY A 228 -10.90 5.30 -17.47
N GLN A 229 -9.90 5.61 -16.64
CA GLN A 229 -8.80 6.50 -17.02
C GLN A 229 -7.90 5.85 -18.08
N ASP A 230 -7.29 6.67 -18.93
CA ASP A 230 -6.29 6.19 -19.87
C ASP A 230 -4.99 5.76 -19.14
N GLN A 231 -4.15 5.00 -19.85
CA GLN A 231 -2.93 4.44 -19.27
C GLN A 231 -1.96 5.51 -18.74
N ALA A 232 -1.93 6.70 -19.34
CA ALA A 232 -1.06 7.78 -18.88
C ALA A 232 -1.56 8.36 -17.54
N ALA A 233 -2.87 8.59 -17.42
CA ALA A 233 -3.50 9.03 -16.18
C ALA A 233 -3.39 7.98 -15.06
N VAL A 234 -3.48 6.68 -15.40
CA VAL A 234 -3.28 5.59 -14.43
C VAL A 234 -1.85 5.59 -13.88
N ARG A 235 -0.85 5.73 -14.76
CA ARG A 235 0.56 5.87 -14.35
C ARG A 235 0.74 7.08 -13.45
N GLN A 236 0.16 8.23 -13.82
CA GLN A 236 0.27 9.44 -12.99
C GLN A 236 -0.33 9.25 -11.60
N ALA A 237 -1.51 8.63 -11.50
CA ALA A 237 -2.14 8.32 -10.20
C ALA A 237 -1.29 7.39 -9.31
N ALA A 238 -0.54 6.46 -9.90
CA ALA A 238 0.43 5.65 -9.17
C ALA A 238 1.61 6.50 -8.65
N ILE A 239 2.20 7.31 -9.53
CA ILE A 239 3.37 8.15 -9.21
C ILE A 239 3.05 9.19 -8.13
N ASP A 240 1.89 9.83 -8.22
CA ASP A 240 1.48 10.85 -7.24
C ASP A 240 1.37 10.25 -5.83
N ILE A 241 0.88 9.02 -5.70
CA ILE A 241 0.79 8.31 -4.42
C ILE A 241 2.16 7.86 -3.90
N ILE A 242 3.07 7.41 -4.77
CA ILE A 242 4.46 7.10 -4.37
C ILE A 242 5.09 8.33 -3.71
N ARG A 243 4.95 9.48 -4.37
CA ARG A 243 5.53 10.75 -3.93
C ARG A 243 4.97 11.27 -2.61
N VAL A 244 3.87 10.72 -2.09
CA VAL A 244 3.39 11.07 -0.74
C VAL A 244 4.30 10.52 0.36
N THR A 245 4.95 9.38 0.13
CA THR A 245 5.72 8.69 1.19
C THR A 245 7.19 8.48 0.84
N ARG A 246 7.56 8.53 -0.45
CA ARG A 246 8.88 8.14 -0.95
C ARG A 246 9.36 9.10 -2.04
N ASN A 247 10.62 9.52 -1.98
CA ASN A 247 11.28 10.25 -3.07
C ASN A 247 12.13 9.29 -3.93
N SER A 248 11.50 8.35 -4.64
CA SER A 248 12.21 7.26 -5.32
C SER A 248 12.00 7.24 -6.82
N ARG A 249 13.01 7.70 -7.57
CA ARG A 249 13.03 7.56 -9.04
C ARG A 249 13.09 6.09 -9.49
N ALA A 250 13.72 5.22 -8.72
CA ALA A 250 13.76 3.79 -9.02
C ALA A 250 12.37 3.16 -8.91
N LEU A 251 11.65 3.47 -7.83
CA LEU A 251 10.28 3.02 -7.59
C LEU A 251 9.31 3.62 -8.61
N GLU A 252 9.46 4.90 -8.97
CA GLU A 252 8.67 5.51 -10.03
C GLU A 252 8.81 4.71 -11.36
N ARG A 253 10.03 4.37 -11.77
CA ARG A 253 10.27 3.53 -12.96
C ARG A 253 9.66 2.12 -12.83
N ALA A 254 9.81 1.49 -11.67
CA ALA A 254 9.20 0.18 -11.42
C ALA A 254 7.67 0.25 -11.48
N ALA A 255 7.08 1.32 -10.95
CA ALA A 255 5.65 1.55 -10.98
C ALA A 255 5.11 1.75 -12.40
N TYR A 256 5.84 2.40 -13.30
CA TYR A 256 5.45 2.47 -14.72
C TYR A 256 5.25 1.07 -15.32
N ILE A 257 6.23 0.18 -15.14
CA ILE A 257 6.19 -1.19 -15.67
C ILE A 257 5.07 -1.97 -14.98
N TRP A 258 4.95 -1.84 -13.66
CA TRP A 258 3.93 -2.53 -12.88
C TRP A 258 2.50 -2.11 -13.29
N VAL A 259 2.28 -0.81 -13.49
CA VAL A 259 1.00 -0.28 -13.98
C VAL A 259 0.66 -0.83 -15.36
N ASP A 260 1.64 -1.01 -16.24
CA ASP A 260 1.40 -1.58 -17.57
C ASP A 260 0.95 -3.04 -17.49
N VAL A 261 1.52 -3.80 -16.54
CA VAL A 261 1.08 -5.17 -16.25
C VAL A 261 -0.35 -5.16 -15.72
N LEU A 262 -0.68 -4.29 -14.76
CA LEU A 262 -2.03 -4.17 -14.19
C LEU A 262 -3.06 -3.76 -15.26
N TYR A 263 -2.73 -2.74 -16.06
CA TYR A 263 -3.58 -2.23 -17.13
C TYR A 263 -3.86 -3.32 -18.16
N SER A 264 -2.81 -4.03 -18.60
CA SER A 264 -2.94 -5.16 -19.53
C SER A 264 -3.78 -6.28 -18.91
N ALA A 265 -3.48 -6.72 -17.68
CA ALA A 265 -4.23 -7.77 -16.99
C ALA A 265 -5.72 -7.42 -16.83
N PHE A 266 -6.04 -6.14 -16.61
CA PHE A 266 -7.41 -5.68 -16.45
C PHE A 266 -8.21 -5.68 -17.76
N PHE A 267 -7.59 -5.36 -18.90
CA PHE A 267 -8.25 -5.32 -20.21
C PHE A 267 -8.05 -6.59 -21.05
N LEU A 268 -7.22 -7.53 -20.59
CA LEU A 268 -7.20 -8.89 -21.09
C LEU A 268 -8.50 -9.60 -20.66
N THR A 269 -9.57 -9.40 -21.42
CA THR A 269 -10.68 -10.35 -21.49
C THR A 269 -10.36 -11.36 -22.57
N THR A 270 -10.38 -12.63 -22.17
CA THR A 270 -10.39 -13.85 -22.97
C THR A 270 -10.90 -13.64 -24.40
N SER A 271 -10.00 -13.83 -25.36
CA SER A 271 -10.37 -14.14 -26.75
C SER A 271 -11.13 -15.46 -26.81
#